data_AF-A0A2H9VLP0-F1
#
_entry.id   AF-A0A2H9VLP0-F1
#
_cell.length_a   1.000
_cell.length_b   1.000
_cell.length_c   1.000
_cell.angle_alpha   90.00
_cell.angle_beta   90.00
_cell.angle_gamma   90.00
#
_symmetry.space_group_name_H-M   'P 1'
#
loop_
_entity.id
_entity.type
_entity.pdbx_description
1 polymer ?
#
loop_
_entity_poly.entity_id
_entity_poly.type
_entity_poly.pdbx_seq_one_letter_code
_entity_poly.pdbx_strand_id
1 'polypeptide(L)'
;MNIKVNISAVLALIFLLFSCKEKPRTDLAKITFKEQAANLISYDDVYVGGIDNFDAPMSFALQATESNSFAFNGVKIDSANITFQLRSDKIRKDTLLYQGGATINQEHIKNSADLKKLLNKYQADSVIYAYRIRLKKPELQSAILTQLVKLYGPGTKNPNTDNGLYWNLKNQHRFIFFNPDYRSLIVVDNTRLSKTCYWDPTTGNIDMGGCDIEQYKANILK
;
A
#
# COMPACT_ATOMS: atom_id res chain seq x y z
N MET A 1 7.14 47.72 40.57
CA MET A 1 8.00 46.53 40.35
C MET A 1 8.04 46.28 38.85
N ASN A 2 9.08 46.75 38.14
CA ASN A 2 9.16 46.67 36.69
C ASN A 2 9.69 45.29 36.27
N ILE A 3 8.80 44.43 35.76
CA ILE A 3 9.18 43.16 35.16
C ILE A 3 9.82 43.48 33.81
N LYS A 4 11.15 43.47 33.74
CA LYS A 4 11.88 43.49 32.47
C LYS A 4 11.68 42.14 31.80
N VAL A 5 10.72 42.05 30.87
CA VAL A 5 10.56 40.87 30.01
C VAL A 5 11.78 40.82 29.09
N ASN A 6 12.62 39.80 29.27
CA ASN A 6 13.81 39.59 28.46
C ASN A 6 13.38 39.07 27.09
N ILE A 7 13.23 39.98 26.12
CA ILE A 7 12.73 39.73 24.76
C ILE A 7 13.50 38.59 24.06
N SER A 8 14.79 38.42 24.38
CA SER A 8 15.63 37.34 23.85
C SER A 8 15.20 35.94 24.30
N ALA A 9 14.67 35.79 25.52
CA ALA A 9 14.16 34.51 26.02
C ALA A 9 12.81 34.14 25.36
N VAL A 10 12.00 35.15 25.03
CA VAL A 10 10.72 34.96 24.33
C VAL A 10 10.95 34.57 22.87
N LEU A 11 11.93 35.19 22.18
CA LEU A 11 12.29 34.80 20.81
C LEU A 11 12.85 33.37 20.73
N ALA A 12 13.68 32.97 21.69
CA ALA A 12 14.20 31.60 21.75
C ALA A 12 13.09 30.56 21.98
N LEU A 13 12.09 30.88 22.82
CA LEU A 13 10.92 30.02 23.02
C LEU A 13 10.04 29.92 21.76
N ILE A 14 9.87 31.02 21.03
CA ILE A 14 9.11 31.08 19.77
C ILE A 14 9.78 30.20 18.71
N PHE A 15 11.11 30.26 18.55
CA PHE A 15 11.83 29.40 17.60
C PHE A 15 11.77 27.91 17.97
N LEU A 16 11.75 27.57 19.27
CA LEU A 16 11.56 26.20 19.74
C LEU A 16 10.15 25.66 19.47
N LEU A 17 9.12 26.51 19.53
CA LEU A 17 7.72 26.14 19.22
C LEU A 17 7.45 25.98 17.72
N PHE A 18 8.18 26.68 16.85
CA PHE A 18 8.03 26.55 15.39
C PHE A 18 8.91 25.46 14.75
N SER A 19 9.81 24.82 15.50
CA SER A 19 10.76 23.83 14.95
C SER A 19 10.22 22.40 14.84
N CYS A 20 9.03 22.09 15.36
CA CYS A 20 8.36 20.80 15.13
C CYS A 20 7.47 20.87 13.89
N LYS A 21 8.07 21.03 12.70
CA LYS A 21 7.34 20.76 11.45
C LYS A 21 7.18 19.25 11.34
N GLU A 22 5.93 18.76 11.34
CA GLU A 22 5.65 17.36 11.08
C GLU A 22 6.28 16.95 9.74
N LYS A 23 6.92 15.78 9.73
CA LYS A 23 7.52 15.21 8.53
C LYS A 23 6.45 15.11 7.43
N PRO A 24 6.74 15.54 6.19
CA PRO A 24 5.83 15.34 5.07
C PRO A 24 5.46 13.87 4.91
N ARG A 25 4.17 13.59 4.67
CA ARG A 25 3.65 12.24 4.49
C ARG A 25 3.27 11.99 3.04
N THR A 26 3.57 10.80 2.55
CA THR A 26 3.10 10.32 1.25
C THR A 26 1.60 10.04 1.34
N ASP A 27 0.79 10.76 0.56
CA ASP A 27 -0.65 10.55 0.48
C ASP A 27 -0.98 9.44 -0.52
N LEU A 28 -1.35 8.27 0.00
CA LEU A 28 -1.63 7.07 -0.79
C LEU A 28 -2.85 7.25 -1.71
N ALA A 29 -3.80 8.12 -1.37
CA ALA A 29 -4.97 8.40 -2.22
C ALA A 29 -4.58 9.08 -3.55
N LYS A 30 -3.37 9.67 -3.63
CA LYS A 30 -2.88 10.43 -4.78
C LYS A 30 -1.94 9.63 -5.70
N ILE A 31 -1.60 8.39 -5.36
CA ILE A 31 -0.72 7.52 -6.17
C ILE A 31 -1.32 7.32 -7.56
N THR A 32 -0.54 7.46 -8.63
CA THR A 32 -0.98 7.30 -10.02
C THR A 32 -0.46 6.01 -10.67
N PHE A 33 0.31 5.20 -9.93
CA PHE A 33 0.99 3.99 -10.40
C PHE A 33 2.01 4.26 -11.53
N LYS A 34 2.55 5.49 -11.55
CA LYS A 34 3.69 5.89 -12.39
C LYS A 34 4.92 6.21 -11.56
N GLU A 35 4.77 6.23 -10.24
CA GLU A 35 5.80 6.59 -9.30
C GLU A 35 6.82 5.46 -9.15
N GLN A 36 8.10 5.85 -9.14
CA GLN A 36 9.19 4.98 -8.75
C GLN A 36 9.08 4.67 -7.25
N ALA A 37 9.24 3.42 -6.84
CA ALA A 37 9.17 3.03 -5.44
C ALA A 37 10.12 3.85 -4.54
N ALA A 38 11.32 4.17 -5.04
CA ALA A 38 12.29 5.01 -4.34
C ALA A 38 11.76 6.41 -3.99
N ASN A 39 10.78 6.93 -4.72
CA ASN A 39 10.18 8.24 -4.49
C ASN A 39 8.98 8.19 -3.53
N LEU A 40 8.46 6.99 -3.21
CA LEU A 40 7.31 6.80 -2.33
C LEU A 40 7.71 6.48 -0.90
N ILE A 41 8.91 5.95 -0.70
CA ILE A 41 9.42 5.49 0.59
C ILE A 41 10.32 6.53 1.25
N SER A 42 10.45 6.39 2.56
CA SER A 42 11.37 7.16 3.39
C SER A 42 12.36 6.22 4.06
N TYR A 43 13.66 6.33 3.77
CA TYR A 43 14.67 5.46 4.40
C TYR A 43 14.84 5.65 5.91
N ASP A 44 14.14 6.62 6.52
CA ASP A 44 14.05 6.72 7.97
C ASP A 44 13.06 5.71 8.59
N ASP A 45 12.16 5.10 7.80
CA ASP A 45 11.32 4.00 8.31
C ASP A 45 12.03 2.65 8.09
N VAL A 46 11.51 1.61 8.75
CA VAL A 46 11.98 0.24 8.54
C VAL A 46 11.32 -0.34 7.29
N TYR A 47 12.14 -0.61 6.27
CA TYR A 47 11.72 -1.30 5.05
C TYR A 47 12.37 -2.67 4.91
N VAL A 48 11.59 -3.61 4.39
CA VAL A 48 12.04 -4.92 3.92
C VAL A 48 11.54 -5.15 2.50
N GLY A 49 12.30 -5.90 1.71
CA GLY A 49 11.98 -6.17 0.31
C GLY A 49 12.24 -7.63 -0.09
N GLY A 50 11.32 -8.24 -0.84
CA GLY A 50 11.50 -9.60 -1.33
C GLY A 50 10.19 -10.32 -1.62
N ILE A 51 10.13 -11.61 -1.30
CA ILE A 51 8.94 -12.46 -1.47
C ILE A 51 8.07 -12.32 -0.24
N ASP A 52 6.79 -12.01 -0.44
CA ASP A 52 5.71 -12.18 0.53
C ASP A 52 4.46 -12.59 -0.23
N ASN A 53 4.22 -13.90 -0.30
CA ASN A 53 3.10 -14.43 -1.08
C ASN A 53 1.73 -14.20 -0.42
N PHE A 54 1.69 -13.72 0.83
CA PHE A 54 0.45 -13.45 1.53
C PHE A 54 -0.04 -12.02 1.24
N ASP A 55 0.84 -11.03 1.35
CA ASP A 55 0.50 -9.62 1.13
C ASP A 55 0.78 -9.12 -0.30
N ALA A 56 1.63 -9.80 -1.06
CA ALA A 56 2.00 -9.46 -2.45
C ALA A 56 2.22 -10.71 -3.31
N PRO A 57 1.18 -11.55 -3.52
CA PRO A 57 1.32 -12.79 -4.26
C PRO A 57 1.94 -12.56 -5.64
N MET A 58 2.93 -13.39 -5.98
CA MET A 58 3.65 -13.39 -7.28
C MET A 58 4.36 -12.09 -7.63
N SER A 59 4.64 -11.26 -6.63
CA SER A 59 5.23 -9.95 -6.83
C SER A 59 6.32 -9.67 -5.84
N PHE A 60 7.17 -8.71 -6.16
CA PHE A 60 8.11 -8.19 -5.19
C PHE A 60 7.34 -7.32 -4.19
N ALA A 61 7.36 -7.72 -2.92
CA ALA A 61 6.85 -6.94 -1.81
C ALA A 61 7.93 -5.96 -1.37
N LEU A 62 7.61 -4.67 -1.37
CA LEU A 62 8.33 -3.63 -0.65
C LEU A 62 7.47 -3.19 0.54
N GLN A 63 7.82 -3.62 1.74
CA GLN A 63 7.00 -3.42 2.93
C GLN A 63 7.63 -2.40 3.87
N ALA A 64 6.84 -1.39 4.23
CA ALA A 64 7.08 -0.53 5.38
C ALA A 64 6.48 -1.17 6.64
N THR A 65 7.26 -1.31 7.70
CA THR A 65 6.78 -1.84 8.99
C THR A 65 6.53 -0.68 9.96
N GLU A 66 5.31 -0.60 10.50
CA GLU A 66 4.91 0.39 11.50
C GLU A 66 5.29 1.85 11.15
N SER A 67 5.20 2.20 9.86
CA SER A 67 5.58 3.51 9.36
C SER A 67 4.58 4.59 9.76
N ASN A 68 5.09 5.81 9.97
CA ASN A 68 4.33 7.04 10.16
C ASN A 68 4.50 8.01 8.97
N SER A 69 5.10 7.56 7.87
CA SER A 69 5.40 8.39 6.70
C SER A 69 4.22 8.50 5.72
N PHE A 70 3.04 7.97 6.09
CA PHE A 70 1.90 7.85 5.17
C PHE A 70 0.63 8.50 5.69
N ALA A 71 -0.20 8.91 4.73
CA ALA A 71 -1.55 9.38 4.92
C ALA A 71 -2.46 8.85 3.80
N PHE A 72 -3.76 8.96 3.98
CA PHE A 72 -4.76 8.70 2.95
C PHE A 72 -5.79 9.82 2.96
N ASN A 73 -5.76 10.65 1.93
CA ASN A 73 -6.62 11.83 1.80
C ASN A 73 -6.62 12.71 3.07
N GLY A 74 -5.43 12.98 3.60
CA GLY A 74 -5.23 13.75 4.84
C GLY A 74 -5.42 12.97 6.15
N VAL A 75 -5.97 11.76 6.13
CA VAL A 75 -6.03 10.90 7.33
C VAL A 75 -4.64 10.30 7.58
N LYS A 76 -4.06 10.57 8.73
CA LYS A 76 -2.77 10.00 9.15
C LYS A 76 -2.90 8.48 9.29
N ILE A 77 -2.01 7.76 8.63
CA ILE A 77 -1.88 6.30 8.77
C ILE A 77 -0.67 6.07 9.68
N ASP A 78 -0.92 5.99 10.98
CA ASP A 78 0.14 5.78 11.97
C ASP A 78 0.30 4.30 12.31
N SER A 79 1.56 3.86 12.40
CA SER A 79 1.95 2.49 12.75
C SER A 79 1.31 1.41 11.88
N ALA A 80 1.02 1.71 10.61
CA ALA A 80 0.50 0.72 9.69
C ALA A 80 1.63 0.00 8.95
N ASN A 81 1.35 -1.25 8.58
CA ASN A 81 2.16 -1.95 7.60
C ASN A 81 1.62 -1.63 6.23
N ILE A 82 2.49 -1.13 5.35
CA ILE A 82 2.15 -0.81 3.97
C ILE A 82 3.04 -1.65 3.07
N THR A 83 2.42 -2.45 2.22
CA THR A 83 3.13 -3.29 1.24
C THR A 83 2.88 -2.71 -0.14
N PHE A 84 3.91 -2.19 -0.78
CA PHE A 84 3.90 -1.86 -2.20
C PHE A 84 4.24 -3.11 -3.00
N GLN A 85 3.51 -3.32 -4.10
CA GLN A 85 3.75 -4.45 -4.99
C GLN A 85 4.40 -3.95 -6.29
N LEU A 86 5.50 -4.59 -6.65
CA LEU A 86 6.21 -4.38 -7.91
C LEU A 86 6.22 -5.68 -8.69
N ARG A 87 6.02 -5.58 -10.01
CA ARG A 87 6.09 -6.76 -10.88
C ARG A 87 7.49 -7.35 -10.78
N SER A 88 7.59 -8.67 -10.67
CA SER A 88 8.87 -9.39 -10.68
C SER A 88 8.78 -10.58 -11.60
N ASP A 89 9.59 -10.59 -12.65
CA ASP A 89 9.61 -11.71 -13.60
C ASP A 89 10.21 -12.96 -12.96
N LYS A 90 11.15 -12.81 -12.01
CA LYS A 90 11.72 -13.95 -11.27
C LYS A 90 10.69 -14.59 -10.34
N ILE A 91 9.96 -13.78 -9.56
CA ILE A 91 8.98 -14.29 -8.60
C ILE A 91 7.79 -14.92 -9.33
N ARG A 92 7.30 -14.32 -10.42
CA ARG A 92 6.22 -14.89 -11.25
C ARG A 92 6.58 -16.24 -11.89
N LYS A 93 7.86 -16.48 -12.18
CA LYS A 93 8.28 -17.75 -12.80
C LYS A 93 8.59 -18.84 -11.77
N ASP A 94 8.59 -18.52 -10.49
CA ASP A 94 8.87 -19.48 -9.43
C ASP A 94 7.62 -20.29 -9.11
N THR A 95 7.52 -21.47 -9.74
CA THR A 95 6.32 -22.31 -9.61
C THR A 95 6.12 -22.89 -8.22
N LEU A 96 7.16 -22.91 -7.37
CA LEU A 96 7.05 -23.39 -5.99
C LEU A 96 6.16 -22.47 -5.16
N LEU A 97 6.11 -21.19 -5.51
CA LEU A 97 5.26 -20.19 -4.86
C LEU A 97 3.76 -20.44 -5.08
N TYR A 98 3.39 -21.33 -6.01
CA TYR A 98 2.00 -21.72 -6.29
C TYR A 98 1.52 -22.91 -5.47
N GLN A 99 2.41 -23.63 -4.79
CA GLN A 99 2.09 -24.91 -4.17
C GLN A 99 1.40 -24.79 -2.79
N GLY A 100 0.88 -23.60 -2.46
CA GLY A 100 0.20 -23.31 -1.20
C GLY A 100 1.17 -23.04 -0.04
N GLY A 101 0.69 -22.31 0.97
CA GLY A 101 1.49 -21.90 2.14
C GLY A 101 2.10 -20.50 2.01
N ALA A 102 2.16 -19.78 3.13
CA ALA A 102 2.77 -18.46 3.18
C ALA A 102 4.29 -18.58 3.10
N THR A 103 4.90 -18.04 2.04
CA THR A 103 6.35 -17.92 1.91
C THR A 103 6.74 -16.46 2.07
N ILE A 104 7.64 -16.20 3.01
CA ILE A 104 8.22 -14.87 3.25
C ILE A 104 9.73 -15.01 3.20
N ASN A 105 10.37 -14.28 2.29
CA ASN A 105 11.82 -14.18 2.18
C ASN A 105 12.17 -12.75 1.78
N GLN A 106 12.53 -11.93 2.77
CA GLN A 106 12.74 -10.51 2.60
C GLN A 106 14.06 -10.08 3.25
N GLU A 107 14.67 -9.05 2.67
CA GLU A 107 15.89 -8.44 3.16
C GLU A 107 15.62 -6.98 3.55
N HIS A 108 16.32 -6.48 4.57
CA HIS A 108 16.23 -5.08 4.97
C HIS A 108 16.73 -4.15 3.86
N ILE A 109 16.06 -3.01 3.71
CA ILE A 109 16.43 -1.93 2.79
C ILE A 109 16.76 -0.71 3.63
N LYS A 110 18.05 -0.34 3.70
CA LYS A 110 18.50 0.83 4.48
C LYS A 110 18.69 2.07 3.63
N ASN A 111 18.83 1.91 2.32
CA ASN A 111 19.09 3.00 1.38
C ASN A 111 18.68 2.62 -0.05
N SER A 112 18.87 3.55 -0.99
CA SER A 112 18.53 3.37 -2.39
C SER A 112 19.38 2.33 -3.12
N ALA A 113 20.64 2.13 -2.71
CA ALA A 113 21.49 1.10 -3.28
C ALA A 113 21.01 -0.31 -2.90
N ASP A 114 20.56 -0.50 -1.65
CA ASP A 114 19.96 -1.76 -1.19
C ASP A 114 18.68 -2.07 -1.97
N LEU A 115 17.79 -1.08 -2.13
CA LEU A 115 16.56 -1.23 -2.92
C LEU A 115 16.90 -1.65 -4.36
N LYS A 116 17.82 -0.92 -5.02
CA LYS A 116 18.24 -1.22 -6.39
C LYS A 116 18.83 -2.63 -6.50
N LYS A 117 19.66 -3.05 -5.55
CA LYS A 117 20.25 -4.39 -5.50
C LYS A 117 19.16 -5.47 -5.42
N LEU A 118 18.15 -5.30 -4.55
CA LEU A 118 17.06 -6.26 -4.42
C LEU A 118 16.17 -6.29 -5.66
N LEU A 119 15.78 -5.13 -6.20
CA LEU A 119 15.00 -5.07 -7.44
C LEU A 119 15.72 -5.83 -8.57
N ASN A 120 17.04 -5.65 -8.71
CA ASN A 120 17.84 -6.41 -9.68
C ASN A 120 17.89 -7.91 -9.36
N LYS A 121 18.10 -8.30 -8.08
CA LYS A 121 18.15 -9.71 -7.63
C LYS A 121 16.85 -10.46 -7.99
N TYR A 122 15.72 -9.78 -7.90
CA TYR A 122 14.39 -10.33 -8.17
C TYR A 122 13.86 -9.99 -9.57
N GLN A 123 14.66 -9.35 -10.43
CA GLN A 123 14.19 -8.89 -11.76
C GLN A 123 12.84 -8.16 -11.65
N ALA A 124 12.76 -7.25 -10.69
CA ALA A 124 11.56 -6.49 -10.38
C ALA A 124 11.59 -5.12 -11.05
N ASP A 125 10.41 -4.67 -11.50
CA ASP A 125 10.18 -3.30 -11.93
C ASP A 125 10.50 -2.33 -10.78
N SER A 126 10.83 -1.08 -11.11
CA SER A 126 11.02 -0.02 -10.11
C SER A 126 9.75 0.81 -9.88
N VAL A 127 8.72 0.60 -10.70
CA VAL A 127 7.41 1.27 -10.60
C VAL A 127 6.43 0.35 -9.89
N ILE A 128 5.69 0.91 -8.93
CA ILE A 128 4.65 0.15 -8.23
C ILE A 128 3.41 -0.02 -9.10
N TYR A 129 2.69 -1.14 -8.94
CA TYR A 129 1.38 -1.32 -9.58
C TYR A 129 0.26 -1.56 -8.57
N ALA A 130 0.59 -1.80 -7.30
CA ALA A 130 -0.39 -1.90 -6.23
C ALA A 130 0.20 -1.50 -4.88
N TYR A 131 -0.69 -1.21 -3.93
CA TYR A 131 -0.33 -1.15 -2.52
C TYR A 131 -1.43 -1.77 -1.66
N ARG A 132 -1.01 -2.34 -0.52
CA ARG A 132 -1.88 -2.88 0.53
C ARG A 132 -1.55 -2.18 1.84
N ILE A 133 -2.57 -1.84 2.61
CA ILE A 133 -2.47 -1.23 3.94
C ILE A 133 -3.13 -2.17 4.95
N ARG A 134 -2.42 -2.53 6.02
CA ARG A 134 -2.98 -3.25 7.16
C ARG A 134 -3.48 -2.25 8.22
N LEU A 135 -4.79 -2.11 8.32
CA LEU A 135 -5.51 -1.14 9.14
C LEU A 135 -5.84 -1.73 10.53
N LYS A 136 -4.82 -1.90 11.37
CA LYS A 136 -4.94 -2.62 12.66
C LYS A 136 -6.02 -2.06 13.60
N LYS A 137 -6.26 -0.74 13.56
CA LYS A 137 -7.13 0.00 14.49
C LYS A 137 -8.53 0.22 13.91
N PRO A 138 -9.63 -0.12 14.63
CA PRO A 138 -11.01 0.09 14.15
C PRO A 138 -11.33 1.53 13.76
N GLU A 139 -10.86 2.51 14.53
CA GLU A 139 -11.03 3.93 14.26
C GLU A 139 -10.36 4.36 12.94
N LEU A 140 -9.20 3.79 12.63
CA LEU A 140 -8.52 4.02 11.36
C LEU A 140 -9.30 3.39 10.20
N GLN A 141 -9.85 2.18 10.38
CA GLN A 141 -10.70 1.54 9.37
C GLN A 141 -11.92 2.40 9.03
N SER A 142 -12.61 2.91 10.05
CA SER A 142 -13.77 3.79 9.88
C SER A 142 -13.40 5.10 9.18
N ALA A 143 -12.28 5.72 9.58
CA ALA A 143 -11.78 6.95 8.96
C ALA A 143 -11.43 6.74 7.48
N ILE A 144 -10.75 5.64 7.14
CA ILE A 144 -10.41 5.29 5.77
C ILE A 144 -11.67 5.02 4.95
N LEU A 145 -12.62 4.24 5.46
CA LEU A 145 -13.90 3.99 4.76
C LEU A 145 -14.64 5.30 4.48
N THR A 146 -14.70 6.21 5.45
CA THR A 146 -15.30 7.54 5.28
C THR A 146 -14.63 8.30 4.12
N GLN A 147 -13.29 8.28 4.03
CA GLN A 147 -12.59 8.93 2.92
C GLN A 147 -12.84 8.25 1.58
N LEU A 148 -12.88 6.92 1.54
CA LEU A 148 -13.21 6.18 0.32
C LEU A 148 -14.61 6.54 -0.20
N VAL A 149 -15.61 6.55 0.69
CA VAL A 149 -16.98 6.92 0.33
C VAL A 149 -17.07 8.37 -0.15
N LYS A 150 -16.37 9.28 0.52
CA LYS A 150 -16.31 10.69 0.13
C LYS A 150 -15.68 10.89 -1.25
N LEU A 151 -14.60 10.16 -1.57
CA LEU A 151 -13.87 10.30 -2.83
C LEU A 151 -14.55 9.59 -3.99
N TYR A 152 -15.17 8.43 -3.75
CA TYR A 152 -15.53 7.47 -4.79
C TYR A 152 -16.98 6.99 -4.73
N GLY A 153 -17.78 7.44 -3.77
CA GLY A 153 -19.16 6.99 -3.54
C GLY A 153 -19.25 5.69 -2.73
N PRO A 154 -20.45 5.11 -2.54
CA PRO A 154 -20.73 4.06 -1.54
C PRO A 154 -20.00 2.72 -1.74
N GLY A 155 -19.41 2.48 -2.91
CA GLY A 155 -18.75 1.21 -3.24
C GLY A 155 -19.75 0.09 -3.54
N THR A 156 -19.22 -1.03 -4.04
CA THR A 156 -19.99 -2.23 -4.36
C THR A 156 -19.66 -3.34 -3.37
N LYS A 157 -20.67 -4.02 -2.87
CA LYS A 157 -20.51 -5.14 -1.94
C LYS A 157 -19.71 -6.28 -2.57
N ASN A 158 -18.66 -6.75 -1.89
CA ASN A 158 -18.00 -8.00 -2.28
C ASN A 158 -18.80 -9.19 -1.73
N PRO A 159 -19.30 -10.11 -2.60
CA PRO A 159 -20.09 -11.26 -2.16
C PRO A 159 -19.32 -12.26 -1.29
N ASN A 160 -17.98 -12.27 -1.31
CA ASN A 160 -17.16 -13.23 -0.58
C ASN A 160 -16.75 -12.75 0.83
N THR A 161 -17.36 -11.67 1.32
CA THR A 161 -17.00 -11.05 2.61
C THR A 161 -18.25 -10.53 3.30
N ASP A 162 -18.21 -10.43 4.63
CA ASP A 162 -19.33 -9.93 5.42
C ASP A 162 -19.45 -8.41 5.30
N ASN A 163 -18.33 -7.69 5.23
CA ASN A 163 -18.30 -6.22 5.21
C ASN A 163 -17.41 -5.60 4.11
N GLY A 164 -16.79 -6.41 3.26
CA GLY A 164 -15.93 -5.91 2.19
C GLY A 164 -16.68 -5.14 1.10
N LEU A 165 -16.04 -4.07 0.61
CA LEU A 165 -16.52 -3.17 -0.44
C LEU A 165 -15.42 -2.96 -1.48
N TYR A 166 -15.79 -2.81 -2.74
CA TYR A 166 -14.86 -2.50 -3.82
C TYR A 166 -15.33 -1.35 -4.72
N TRP A 167 -14.38 -0.72 -5.41
CA TRP A 167 -14.60 0.29 -6.44
C TRP A 167 -13.74 -0.07 -7.66
N ASN A 168 -14.35 -0.15 -8.84
CA ASN A 168 -13.62 -0.31 -10.10
C ASN A 168 -13.67 0.99 -10.90
N LEU A 169 -12.69 1.87 -10.68
CA LEU A 169 -12.61 3.21 -11.25
C LEU A 169 -11.77 3.18 -12.54
N LYS A 170 -12.33 2.63 -13.63
CA LYS A 170 -11.64 2.45 -14.93
C LYS A 170 -10.96 3.72 -15.43
N ASN A 171 -11.64 4.86 -15.38
CA ASN A 171 -11.09 6.14 -15.87
C ASN A 171 -9.95 6.69 -14.99
N GLN A 172 -9.78 6.17 -13.78
CA GLN A 172 -8.70 6.55 -12.86
C GLN A 172 -7.64 5.45 -12.73
N HIS A 173 -7.72 4.42 -13.56
CA HIS A 173 -6.79 3.29 -13.57
C HIS A 173 -6.68 2.62 -12.20
N ARG A 174 -7.79 2.49 -11.47
CA ARG A 174 -7.76 2.06 -10.07
C ARG A 174 -8.85 1.05 -9.77
N PHE A 175 -8.46 -0.07 -9.18
CA PHE A 175 -9.34 -0.94 -8.43
C PHE A 175 -9.02 -0.78 -6.95
N ILE A 176 -10.04 -0.56 -6.13
CA ILE A 176 -9.93 -0.42 -4.68
C ILE A 176 -10.73 -1.53 -4.05
N PHE A 177 -10.14 -2.27 -3.13
CA PHE A 177 -10.83 -3.24 -2.29
C PHE A 177 -10.58 -2.92 -0.82
N PHE A 178 -11.63 -2.50 -0.12
CA PHE A 178 -11.62 -2.27 1.31
C PHE A 178 -12.29 -3.45 2.00
N ASN A 179 -11.56 -4.11 2.88
CA ASN A 179 -11.99 -5.33 3.53
C ASN A 179 -11.71 -5.24 5.03
N PRO A 180 -12.69 -4.74 5.81
CA PRO A 180 -12.52 -4.53 7.25
C PRO A 180 -12.46 -5.87 8.01
N ASP A 181 -13.07 -6.93 7.49
CA ASP A 181 -13.03 -8.28 8.09
C ASP A 181 -11.59 -8.80 8.22
N TYR A 182 -10.73 -8.42 7.26
CA TYR A 182 -9.31 -8.75 7.23
C TYR A 182 -8.41 -7.52 7.50
N ARG A 183 -8.99 -6.41 7.97
CA ARG A 183 -8.29 -5.15 8.30
C ARG A 183 -7.40 -4.67 7.16
N SER A 184 -7.87 -4.74 5.92
CA SER A 184 -7.06 -4.46 4.74
C SER A 184 -7.71 -3.43 3.81
N LEU A 185 -6.87 -2.56 3.26
CA LEU A 185 -7.18 -1.76 2.08
C LEU A 185 -6.19 -2.15 1.00
N ILE A 186 -6.67 -2.53 -0.17
CA ILE A 186 -5.84 -2.91 -1.31
C ILE A 186 -6.22 -2.03 -2.49
N VAL A 187 -5.22 -1.49 -3.17
CA VAL A 187 -5.43 -0.61 -4.30
C VAL A 187 -4.46 -0.97 -5.40
N VAL A 188 -5.00 -1.20 -6.59
CA VAL A 188 -4.29 -1.79 -7.73
C VAL A 188 -4.51 -0.95 -8.97
N ASP A 189 -3.49 -0.83 -9.81
CA ASP A 189 -3.62 -0.36 -11.19
C ASP A 189 -4.47 -1.35 -11.99
N ASN A 190 -5.73 -0.99 -12.23
CA ASN A 190 -6.67 -1.89 -12.89
C ASN A 190 -6.41 -2.06 -14.40
N THR A 191 -5.45 -1.34 -14.99
CA THR A 191 -4.98 -1.64 -16.35
C THR A 191 -4.20 -2.95 -16.42
N ARG A 192 -3.72 -3.44 -15.26
CA ARG A 192 -3.02 -4.73 -15.11
C ARG A 192 -3.93 -5.86 -14.62
N LEU A 193 -5.20 -5.57 -14.32
CA LEU A 193 -6.18 -6.58 -13.95
C LEU A 193 -6.91 -7.13 -15.18
N SER A 194 -7.52 -8.30 -15.04
CA SER A 194 -8.53 -8.71 -16.02
C SER A 194 -9.65 -7.68 -16.01
N LYS A 195 -10.24 -7.41 -17.18
CA LYS A 195 -11.39 -6.51 -17.32
C LYS A 195 -12.55 -6.91 -16.39
N THR A 196 -12.62 -8.18 -15.97
CA THR A 196 -13.73 -8.77 -15.22
C THR A 196 -13.31 -9.48 -13.93
N CYS A 197 -12.03 -9.66 -13.62
CA CYS A 197 -11.58 -10.43 -12.45
C CYS A 197 -10.52 -9.70 -11.62
N TYR A 198 -10.68 -9.76 -10.30
CA TYR A 198 -9.61 -9.55 -9.33
C TYR A 198 -9.54 -10.78 -8.42
N TRP A 199 -8.34 -11.20 -8.02
CA TRP A 199 -8.15 -12.31 -7.08
C TRP A 199 -7.28 -11.83 -5.93
N ASP A 200 -7.70 -12.20 -4.72
CA ASP A 200 -6.96 -11.99 -3.49
C ASP A 200 -6.80 -13.32 -2.75
N PRO A 201 -5.62 -13.59 -2.15
CA PRO A 201 -5.41 -14.83 -1.41
C PRO A 201 -6.34 -15.00 -0.20
N THR A 202 -6.87 -13.93 0.39
CA THR A 202 -7.73 -14.03 1.60
C THR A 202 -9.22 -14.07 1.26
N THR A 203 -9.65 -13.43 0.18
CA THR A 203 -11.09 -13.31 -0.17
C THR A 203 -11.47 -13.99 -1.48
N GLY A 204 -10.52 -14.66 -2.12
CA GLY A 204 -10.74 -15.34 -3.38
C GLY A 204 -11.03 -14.36 -4.52
N ASN A 205 -11.93 -14.75 -5.42
CA ASN A 205 -12.20 -14.02 -6.65
C ASN A 205 -13.31 -12.99 -6.50
N ILE A 206 -13.04 -11.76 -6.91
CA ILE A 206 -14.04 -10.72 -7.08
C ILE A 206 -14.38 -10.65 -8.57
N ASP A 207 -15.59 -11.11 -8.92
CA ASP A 207 -16.15 -10.95 -10.26
C ASP A 207 -16.70 -9.52 -10.42
N MET A 208 -16.13 -8.80 -11.38
CA MET A 208 -16.50 -7.42 -11.75
C MET A 208 -17.36 -7.36 -13.03
N GLY A 209 -17.90 -8.49 -13.51
CA GLY A 209 -18.83 -8.56 -14.63
C GLY A 209 -18.48 -9.63 -15.67
N GLY A 210 -18.52 -10.92 -15.30
CA GLY A 210 -18.32 -12.05 -16.21
C GLY A 210 -16.90 -12.59 -16.16
N CYS A 211 -16.41 -12.90 -14.96
CA CYS A 211 -15.05 -13.39 -14.75
C CYS A 211 -14.84 -14.80 -15.34
N ASP A 212 -13.94 -14.93 -16.32
CA ASP A 212 -13.35 -16.22 -16.67
C ASP A 212 -12.15 -16.48 -15.75
N ILE A 213 -12.42 -17.18 -14.65
CA ILE A 213 -11.44 -17.40 -13.61
C ILE A 213 -10.29 -18.31 -14.05
N GLU A 214 -10.56 -19.29 -14.90
CA GLU A 214 -9.55 -20.23 -15.37
C GLU A 214 -8.57 -19.51 -16.28
N GLN A 215 -9.08 -18.67 -17.19
CA GLN A 215 -8.23 -17.81 -18.01
C GLN A 215 -7.48 -16.75 -17.17
N TYR A 216 -8.14 -16.17 -16.16
CA TYR A 216 -7.51 -15.17 -15.30
C TYR A 216 -6.36 -15.75 -14.49
N LYS A 217 -6.55 -16.90 -13.85
CA LYS A 217 -5.48 -17.64 -13.17
C LYS A 217 -4.38 -18.01 -14.15
N ALA A 218 -4.70 -18.54 -15.33
CA ALA A 218 -3.69 -18.87 -16.34
C ALA A 218 -2.86 -17.64 -16.77
N ASN A 219 -3.43 -16.43 -16.79
CA ASN A 219 -2.72 -15.20 -17.13
C ASN A 219 -1.92 -14.60 -15.96
N ILE A 220 -2.36 -14.84 -14.74
CA ILE A 220 -1.62 -14.50 -13.53
C ILE A 220 -0.38 -15.40 -13.37
N LEU A 221 -0.51 -16.68 -13.74
CA LEU A 221 0.52 -17.72 -13.64
C LEU A 221 1.50 -17.78 -14.84
N LYS A 222 1.27 -17.00 -15.91
CA LYS A 222 2.16 -16.87 -17.07
C LYS A 222 3.14 -15.71 -16.91
#